data_AF-A0A955DQW2-F1
#
_entry.id   AF-A0A955DQW2-F1
#
_cell.length_a   1.000
_cell.length_b   1.000
_cell.length_c   1.000
_cell.angle_alpha   90.00
_cell.angle_beta   90.00
_cell.angle_gamma   90.00
#
_symmetry.space_group_name_H-M   'P 1'
#
loop_
_entity.id
_entity.type
_entity.pdbx_description
1 polymer ?
#
loop_
_entity_poly.entity_id
_entity_poly.type
_entity_poly.pdbx_seq_one_letter_code
_entity_poly.pdbx_strand_id
1 'polypeptide(L)'
;MSEQRQRVGEMLLSEGLVTEDQLRLALRAQQSSNRKLGEILVDEGVISASVLTQTLARQCGQLACVLRHGLVDPALLSMIGEDEALRLTALPLFRVHDTLTVAMSEPDSLPKQDRLRDLTGCKIRPVLALHDNILEYIGKYAGDQTDIDSFLSSLEESEVHVVERERIDDGPATDIDTMVTGSPIVNLVNIALLTAVRDGASDVHIEPEPRGTRIRYRVDGMLRDLMKPPAGIHAALVSRI
;
A
#
# COMPACT_ATOMS: atom_id res chain seq x y z
N MET A 1 -27.40 8.17 -18.48
CA MET A 1 -28.19 8.12 -17.23
C MET A 1 -27.17 8.00 -16.12
N SER A 2 -26.93 9.07 -15.34
CA SER A 2 -25.99 9.02 -14.23
C SER A 2 -26.64 8.20 -13.12
N GLU A 3 -26.19 6.95 -12.91
CA GLU A 3 -26.51 6.24 -11.67
C GLU A 3 -26.16 7.18 -10.51
N GLN A 4 -27.17 7.48 -9.71
CA GLN A 4 -27.05 8.42 -8.62
C GLN A 4 -26.21 7.75 -7.54
N ARG A 5 -24.90 7.97 -7.62
CA ARG A 5 -23.89 7.43 -6.70
C ARG A 5 -24.40 7.65 -5.27
N GLN A 6 -24.67 6.56 -4.55
CA GLN A 6 -25.13 6.63 -3.17
C GLN A 6 -24.11 7.42 -2.34
N ARG A 7 -24.56 8.35 -1.49
CA ARG A 7 -23.63 9.22 -0.76
C ARG A 7 -22.89 8.39 0.30
N VAL A 8 -21.60 8.66 0.50
CA VAL A 8 -20.78 7.93 1.49
C VAL A 8 -21.42 7.94 2.88
N GLY A 9 -21.97 9.08 3.32
CA GLY A 9 -22.65 9.17 4.61
C GLY A 9 -23.88 8.27 4.72
N GLU A 10 -24.63 8.10 3.63
CA GLU A 10 -25.80 7.20 3.60
C GLU A 10 -25.38 5.74 3.61
N MET A 11 -24.30 5.40 2.90
CA MET A 11 -23.73 4.04 2.94
C MET A 11 -23.26 3.68 4.35
N LEU A 12 -22.46 4.55 4.99
CA LEU A 12 -21.98 4.36 6.35
C LEU A 12 -23.13 4.23 7.36
N LEU A 13 -24.19 5.03 7.21
CA LEU A 13 -25.38 4.97 8.07
C LEU A 13 -26.16 3.67 7.86
N SER A 14 -26.36 3.27 6.59
CA SER A 14 -27.09 2.04 6.25
C SER A 14 -26.39 0.76 6.75
N GLU A 15 -25.08 0.81 6.87
CA GLU A 15 -24.24 -0.29 7.39
C GLU A 15 -24.08 -0.25 8.91
N GLY A 16 -24.65 0.75 9.58
CA GLY A 16 -24.55 0.91 11.03
C GLY A 16 -23.14 1.30 11.52
N LEU A 17 -22.27 1.76 10.62
CA LEU A 17 -20.90 2.19 10.93
C LEU A 17 -20.86 3.58 11.56
N VAL A 18 -21.89 4.39 11.30
CA VAL A 18 -22.08 5.70 11.92
C VAL A 18 -23.53 5.85 12.38
N THR A 19 -23.73 6.60 13.46
CA THR A 19 -25.06 7.03 13.90
C THR A 19 -25.52 8.29 13.16
N GLU A 20 -26.83 8.54 13.16
CA GLU A 20 -27.39 9.76 12.57
C GLU A 20 -26.85 11.03 13.23
N ASP A 21 -26.64 11.00 14.56
CA ASP A 21 -26.05 12.11 15.29
C ASP A 21 -24.59 12.36 14.93
N GLN A 22 -23.77 11.32 14.82
CA GLN A 22 -22.37 11.43 14.38
C GLN A 22 -22.28 11.97 12.95
N LEU A 23 -23.12 11.44 12.04
CA LEU A 23 -23.18 11.91 10.66
C LEU A 23 -23.57 13.39 10.59
N ARG A 24 -24.56 13.81 11.40
CA ARG A 24 -25.00 15.21 11.46
C ARG A 24 -23.91 16.15 12.00
N LEU A 25 -23.17 15.73 13.02
CA LEU A 25 -22.04 16.50 13.56
C LEU A 25 -20.93 16.64 12.52
N ALA A 26 -20.54 15.55 11.87
CA ALA A 26 -19.51 15.56 10.82
C ALA A 26 -19.93 16.43 9.62
N LEU A 27 -21.20 16.41 9.21
CA LEU A 27 -21.73 17.29 8.16
C LEU A 27 -21.68 18.78 8.55
N ARG A 28 -21.91 19.12 9.83
CA ARG A 28 -21.75 20.49 10.32
C ARG A 28 -20.28 20.93 10.30
N ALA A 29 -19.38 20.06 10.75
CA ALA A 29 -17.94 20.30 10.70
C ALA A 29 -17.44 20.45 9.24
N GLN A 30 -18.04 19.71 8.31
CA GLN A 30 -17.78 19.82 6.88
C GLN A 30 -18.23 21.18 6.31
N GLN A 31 -19.30 21.80 6.81
CA GLN A 31 -19.71 23.12 6.31
C GLN A 31 -18.77 24.23 6.74
N SER A 32 -18.13 24.06 7.90
CA SER A 32 -17.16 25.02 8.46
C SER A 32 -15.72 24.79 7.99
N SER A 33 -15.46 23.69 7.26
CA SER A 33 -14.11 23.32 6.79
C SER A 33 -14.13 22.98 5.30
N ASN A 34 -12.99 23.02 4.62
CA ASN A 34 -12.91 22.58 3.21
C ASN A 34 -12.57 21.09 3.10
N ARG A 35 -12.85 20.30 4.14
CA ARG A 35 -12.43 18.90 4.28
C ARG A 35 -13.51 17.94 3.77
N LYS A 36 -13.13 16.71 3.44
CA LYS A 36 -14.12 15.70 3.02
C LYS A 36 -14.79 15.08 4.25
N LEU A 37 -16.08 14.74 4.13
CA LEU A 37 -16.86 14.11 5.21
C LEU A 37 -16.17 12.87 5.79
N GLY A 38 -15.63 12.00 4.93
CA GLY A 38 -14.94 10.79 5.36
C GLY A 38 -13.70 11.06 6.21
N GLU A 39 -12.90 12.07 5.85
CA GLU A 39 -11.70 12.47 6.59
C GLU A 39 -12.08 12.96 7.99
N ILE A 40 -13.15 13.75 8.11
CA ILE A 40 -13.65 14.22 9.41
C ILE A 40 -14.06 13.04 10.30
N LEU A 41 -14.78 12.06 9.73
CA LEU A 41 -15.21 10.88 10.48
C LEU A 41 -14.05 10.01 10.96
N VAL A 42 -12.95 9.96 10.20
CA VAL A 42 -11.73 9.24 10.61
C VAL A 42 -11.01 10.00 11.73
N ASP A 43 -10.83 11.32 11.58
CA ASP A 43 -10.17 12.16 12.56
C ASP A 43 -10.89 12.21 13.91
N GLU A 44 -12.22 12.22 13.89
CA GLU A 44 -13.05 12.17 15.10
C GLU A 44 -13.08 10.76 15.73
N GLY A 45 -12.41 9.77 15.13
CA GLY A 45 -12.35 8.39 15.60
C GLY A 45 -13.67 7.63 15.47
N VAL A 46 -14.62 8.15 14.68
CA VAL A 46 -15.93 7.53 14.46
C VAL A 46 -15.78 6.26 13.61
N ILE A 47 -14.93 6.32 12.58
CA ILE A 47 -14.61 5.19 11.72
C ILE A 47 -13.09 5.05 11.56
N SER A 48 -12.60 3.85 11.27
CA SER A 48 -11.20 3.67 10.90
C SER A 48 -10.95 4.09 9.44
N ALA A 49 -9.69 4.43 9.13
CA ALA A 49 -9.25 4.66 7.75
C ALA A 49 -9.54 3.47 6.82
N SER A 50 -9.41 2.23 7.32
CA SER A 50 -9.71 1.02 6.57
C SER A 50 -11.20 0.92 6.19
N VAL A 51 -12.10 1.25 7.11
CA VAL A 51 -13.55 1.27 6.88
C VAL A 51 -13.91 2.32 5.84
N LEU A 52 -13.34 3.52 5.94
CA LEU A 52 -13.56 4.58 4.95
C LEU A 52 -13.10 4.12 3.55
N THR A 53 -11.90 3.56 3.45
CA THR A 53 -11.31 3.11 2.19
C THR A 53 -12.19 2.05 1.52
N GLN A 54 -12.61 1.03 2.27
CA GLN A 54 -13.49 -0.04 1.73
C GLN A 54 -14.85 0.49 1.31
N THR A 55 -15.41 1.45 2.03
CA THR A 55 -16.71 2.06 1.69
C THR A 55 -16.63 2.85 0.39
N LEU A 56 -15.59 3.69 0.25
CA LEU A 56 -15.33 4.45 -0.97
C LEU A 56 -15.04 3.55 -2.18
N ALA A 57 -14.33 2.43 -1.98
CA ALA A 57 -14.04 1.47 -3.05
C ALA A 57 -15.32 0.85 -3.60
N ARG A 58 -16.20 0.38 -2.70
CA ARG A 58 -17.52 -0.15 -3.06
C ARG A 58 -18.38 0.90 -3.77
N GLN A 59 -18.37 2.14 -3.31
CA GLN A 59 -19.09 3.25 -3.95
C GLN A 59 -18.61 3.51 -5.39
N CYS A 60 -17.32 3.27 -5.66
CA CYS A 60 -16.72 3.49 -6.98
C CYS A 60 -16.69 2.23 -7.85
N GLY A 61 -17.10 1.07 -7.33
CA GLY A 61 -16.93 -0.22 -8.01
C GLY A 61 -15.47 -0.60 -8.25
N GLN A 62 -14.57 -0.17 -7.36
CA GLN A 62 -13.12 -0.42 -7.46
C GLN A 62 -12.62 -1.22 -6.28
N LEU A 63 -11.46 -1.87 -6.44
CA LEU A 63 -10.75 -2.48 -5.31
C LEU A 63 -10.15 -1.39 -4.42
N ALA A 64 -9.97 -1.70 -3.14
CA ALA A 64 -9.29 -0.83 -2.17
C ALA A 64 -7.99 -1.47 -1.70
N CYS A 65 -7.00 -0.64 -1.40
CA CYS A 65 -5.80 -1.06 -0.69
C CYS A 65 -5.40 -0.01 0.34
N VAL A 66 -4.80 -0.48 1.44
CA VAL A 66 -4.01 0.35 2.35
C VAL A 66 -2.55 0.12 1.99
N LEU A 67 -1.84 1.20 1.65
CA LEU A 67 -0.44 1.15 1.26
C LEU A 67 0.42 0.74 2.45
N ARG A 68 1.37 -0.14 2.15
CA ARG A 68 2.35 -0.66 3.10
C ARG A 68 3.66 -0.92 2.37
N HIS A 69 4.75 -1.00 3.12
CA HIS A 69 6.05 -1.26 2.52
C HIS A 69 6.05 -2.60 1.76
N GLY A 70 6.80 -2.67 0.67
CA GLY A 70 6.89 -3.86 -0.19
C GLY A 70 5.71 -4.05 -1.16
N LEU A 71 4.73 -3.14 -1.20
CA LEU A 71 3.74 -3.08 -2.28
C LEU A 71 4.15 -2.16 -3.44
N VAL A 72 5.08 -1.24 -3.19
CA VAL A 72 5.50 -0.20 -4.11
C VAL A 72 6.86 -0.58 -4.68
N ASP A 73 6.93 -0.74 -6.00
CA ASP A 73 8.19 -0.83 -6.73
C ASP A 73 8.76 0.58 -6.96
N PRO A 74 9.91 0.93 -6.35
CA PRO A 74 10.52 2.26 -6.51
C PRO A 74 10.81 2.62 -7.98
N ALA A 75 11.14 1.64 -8.82
CA ALA A 75 11.45 1.89 -10.23
C ALA A 75 10.23 2.40 -11.01
N LEU A 76 9.02 2.02 -10.59
CA LEU A 76 7.78 2.48 -11.21
C LEU A 76 7.43 3.92 -10.79
N LEU A 77 7.78 4.33 -9.58
CA LEU A 77 7.64 5.72 -9.16
C LEU A 77 8.56 6.63 -9.98
N SER A 78 9.81 6.21 -10.23
CA SER A 78 10.75 6.94 -11.09
C SER A 78 10.26 7.09 -12.53
N MET A 79 9.49 6.12 -13.05
CA MET A 79 8.91 6.18 -14.40
C MET A 79 7.89 7.32 -14.55
N ILE A 80 7.09 7.58 -13.53
CA ILE A 80 6.06 8.63 -13.55
C ILE A 80 6.63 9.97 -13.10
N GLY A 81 7.61 9.95 -12.20
CA GLY A 81 8.18 11.12 -11.55
C GLY A 81 7.37 11.53 -10.33
N GLU A 82 8.07 11.99 -9.28
CA GLU A 82 7.47 12.40 -8.01
C GLU A 82 6.43 13.51 -8.18
N ASP A 83 6.76 14.55 -8.97
CA ASP A 83 5.87 15.68 -9.21
C ASP A 83 4.53 15.26 -9.82
N GLU A 84 4.55 14.35 -10.81
CA GLU A 84 3.32 13.84 -11.43
C GLU A 84 2.59 12.87 -10.48
N ALA A 85 3.31 12.06 -9.70
CA ALA A 85 2.70 11.19 -8.68
C ALA A 85 1.93 12.02 -7.63
N LEU A 86 2.51 13.12 -7.14
CA LEU A 86 1.88 14.06 -6.22
C LEU A 86 0.67 14.75 -6.87
N ARG A 87 0.86 15.32 -8.07
CA ARG A 87 -0.17 16.07 -8.79
C ARG A 87 -1.38 15.20 -9.14
N LEU A 88 -1.15 13.96 -9.56
CA LEU A 88 -2.22 13.01 -9.88
C LEU A 88 -2.76 12.34 -8.61
N THR A 89 -2.03 12.41 -7.49
CA THR A 89 -2.26 11.61 -6.28
C THR A 89 -2.38 10.13 -6.66
N ALA A 90 -1.34 9.63 -7.30
CA ALA A 90 -1.28 8.30 -7.87
C ALA A 90 0.09 7.68 -7.60
N LEU A 91 0.10 6.49 -7.00
CA LEU A 91 1.31 5.75 -6.67
C LEU A 91 1.32 4.40 -7.41
N PRO A 92 2.26 4.19 -8.34
CA PRO A 92 2.45 2.89 -9.00
C PRO A 92 2.83 1.82 -7.97
N LEU A 93 2.16 0.67 -8.02
CA LEU A 93 2.43 -0.44 -7.11
C LEU A 93 3.33 -1.47 -7.79
N PHE A 94 2.81 -2.11 -8.83
CA PHE A 94 3.48 -3.15 -9.58
C PHE A 94 2.92 -3.23 -11.00
N ARG A 95 3.72 -3.79 -11.91
CA ARG A 95 3.36 -4.02 -13.31
C ARG A 95 3.31 -5.51 -13.61
N VAL A 96 2.20 -5.98 -14.17
CA VAL A 96 2.06 -7.35 -14.69
C VAL A 96 1.80 -7.26 -16.19
N HIS A 97 2.76 -7.74 -17.00
CA HIS A 97 2.77 -7.55 -18.45
C HIS A 97 2.60 -6.08 -18.83
N ASP A 98 1.53 -5.73 -19.54
CA ASP A 98 1.22 -4.34 -19.94
C ASP A 98 0.19 -3.67 -19.04
N THR A 99 -0.11 -4.26 -17.87
CA THR A 99 -1.05 -3.68 -16.91
C THR A 99 -0.30 -3.16 -15.69
N LEU A 100 -0.38 -1.86 -15.46
CA LEU A 100 0.16 -1.19 -14.29
C LEU A 100 -0.94 -1.01 -13.25
N THR A 101 -0.76 -1.61 -12.08
CA THR A 101 -1.63 -1.39 -10.93
C THR A 101 -1.20 -0.11 -10.23
N VAL A 102 -2.12 0.85 -10.07
CA VAL A 102 -1.82 2.17 -9.50
C VAL A 102 -2.81 2.46 -8.37
N ALA A 103 -2.29 2.77 -7.19
CA ALA A 103 -3.10 3.30 -6.09
C ALA A 103 -3.45 4.76 -6.36
N MET A 104 -4.73 5.10 -6.35
CA MET A 104 -5.25 6.43 -6.68
C MET A 104 -6.28 6.88 -5.65
N SER A 105 -6.30 8.17 -5.33
CA SER A 105 -7.34 8.75 -4.47
C SER A 105 -8.70 8.88 -5.16
N GLU A 106 -8.66 9.02 -6.49
CA GLU A 106 -9.82 9.17 -7.37
C GLU A 106 -9.69 8.18 -8.53
N PRO A 107 -9.96 6.89 -8.29
CA PRO A 107 -9.73 5.82 -9.26
C PRO A 107 -10.68 5.88 -10.46
N ASP A 108 -11.76 6.63 -10.38
CA ASP A 108 -12.74 6.87 -11.44
C ASP A 108 -12.39 8.05 -12.36
N SER A 109 -11.34 8.81 -12.02
CA SER A 109 -10.90 9.97 -12.80
C SER A 109 -10.22 9.54 -14.10
N LEU A 110 -11.00 9.48 -15.19
CA LEU A 110 -10.48 9.17 -16.53
C LEU A 110 -9.32 10.08 -16.94
N PRO A 111 -9.35 11.42 -16.73
CA PRO A 111 -8.22 12.27 -17.11
C PRO A 111 -6.91 11.91 -16.40
N LYS A 112 -6.97 11.52 -15.11
CA LYS A 112 -5.78 11.07 -14.38
C LYS A 112 -5.29 9.73 -14.92
N GLN A 113 -6.18 8.79 -15.19
CA GLN A 113 -5.81 7.51 -15.79
C GLN A 113 -5.21 7.67 -17.19
N ASP A 114 -5.79 8.53 -18.02
CA ASP A 114 -5.30 8.82 -19.37
C ASP A 114 -3.88 9.38 -19.31
N ARG A 115 -3.64 10.34 -18.41
CA ARG A 115 -2.29 10.88 -18.17
C ARG A 115 -1.29 9.82 -17.73
N LEU A 116 -1.70 8.91 -16.83
CA LEU A 116 -0.85 7.79 -16.41
C LEU A 116 -0.56 6.83 -17.57
N ARG A 117 -1.53 6.59 -18.47
CA ARG A 117 -1.33 5.80 -19.70
C ARG A 117 -0.31 6.47 -20.62
N ASP A 118 -0.40 7.78 -20.80
CA ASP A 118 0.53 8.53 -21.65
C ASP A 118 1.97 8.50 -21.11
N LEU A 119 2.14 8.60 -19.79
CA LEU A 119 3.45 8.57 -19.14
C LEU A 119 4.09 7.18 -19.14
N THR A 120 3.29 6.13 -18.96
CA THR A 120 3.79 4.77 -18.70
C THR A 120 3.69 3.83 -19.90
N GLY A 121 2.87 4.17 -20.90
CA GLY A 121 2.51 3.29 -22.01
C GLY A 121 1.71 2.04 -21.60
N CYS A 122 1.32 1.93 -20.33
CA CYS A 122 0.66 0.74 -19.78
C CYS A 122 -0.87 0.91 -19.73
N LYS A 123 -1.61 -0.20 -19.70
CA LYS A 123 -3.01 -0.21 -19.27
C LYS A 123 -3.05 0.04 -17.76
N ILE A 124 -3.83 1.03 -17.33
CA ILE A 124 -3.95 1.36 -15.91
C ILE A 124 -5.05 0.54 -15.28
N ARG A 125 -4.70 -0.19 -14.21
CA ARG A 125 -5.65 -0.80 -13.28
C ARG A 125 -5.65 0.04 -12.00
N PRO A 126 -6.64 0.93 -11.81
CA PRO A 126 -6.70 1.76 -10.63
C PRO A 126 -7.17 0.93 -9.41
N VAL A 127 -6.59 1.22 -8.25
CA VAL A 127 -7.03 0.72 -6.94
C VAL A 127 -7.19 1.93 -6.03
N LEU A 128 -8.25 1.97 -5.24
CA LEU A 128 -8.49 3.07 -4.31
C LEU A 128 -7.53 2.99 -3.12
N ALA A 129 -6.84 4.08 -2.82
CA ALA A 129 -6.20 4.32 -1.54
C ALA A 129 -6.52 5.73 -1.05
N LEU A 130 -6.43 5.97 0.26
CA LEU A 130 -6.69 7.30 0.81
C LEU A 130 -5.61 8.29 0.36
N HIS A 131 -6.02 9.56 0.20
CA HIS A 131 -5.13 10.64 -0.21
C HIS A 131 -3.89 10.74 0.68
N ASP A 132 -4.08 10.82 1.99
CA ASP A 132 -2.98 10.96 2.95
C ASP A 132 -2.04 9.75 2.92
N ASN A 133 -2.60 8.55 2.78
CA ASN A 133 -1.80 7.33 2.68
C ASN A 133 -0.98 7.29 1.38
N ILE A 134 -1.51 7.79 0.26
CA ILE A 134 -0.74 7.93 -0.98
C ILE A 134 0.39 8.94 -0.82
N LEU A 135 0.13 10.12 -0.25
CA LEU A 135 1.16 11.15 -0.07
C LEU A 135 2.28 10.68 0.87
N GLU A 136 1.93 10.01 1.97
CA GLU A 136 2.89 9.41 2.89
C GLU A 136 3.84 8.45 2.15
N TYR A 137 3.30 7.55 1.33
CA TYR A 137 4.09 6.56 0.62
C TYR A 137 4.82 7.11 -0.60
N ILE A 138 4.32 8.16 -1.24
CA ILE A 138 5.12 8.92 -2.21
C ILE A 138 6.35 9.49 -1.48
N GLY A 139 6.18 10.15 -0.33
CA GLY A 139 7.31 10.70 0.42
C GLY A 139 8.33 9.65 0.89
N LYS A 140 7.88 8.47 1.32
CA LYS A 140 8.76 7.36 1.76
C LYS A 140 9.56 6.70 0.63
N TYR A 141 9.05 6.78 -0.60
CA TYR A 141 9.64 6.16 -1.79
C TYR A 141 10.21 7.18 -2.77
N ALA A 142 10.02 8.47 -2.52
CA ALA A 142 10.61 9.58 -3.24
C ALA A 142 12.11 9.67 -2.90
N GLY A 143 12.96 9.52 -3.92
CA GLY A 143 14.43 9.54 -3.80
C GLY A 143 15.09 8.15 -3.85
N ASP A 144 16.43 8.13 -3.86
CA ASP A 144 17.23 6.90 -4.03
C ASP A 144 17.21 5.96 -2.80
N GLN A 145 16.74 6.44 -1.65
CA GLN A 145 16.67 5.64 -0.43
C GLN A 145 15.21 5.33 -0.10
N THR A 146 14.78 4.11 -0.44
CA THR A 146 13.61 3.51 0.22
C THR A 146 13.89 3.52 1.71
N ASP A 147 12.99 4.09 2.51
CA ASP A 147 13.15 4.20 3.96
C ASP A 147 12.96 2.83 4.63
N ILE A 148 13.98 1.97 4.46
CA ILE A 148 14.05 0.62 5.01
C ILE A 148 14.27 0.71 6.52
N ASP A 149 15.04 1.71 6.99
CA ASP A 149 15.37 1.88 8.40
C ASP A 149 14.13 2.23 9.26
N SER A 150 13.23 3.11 8.77
CA SER A 150 11.98 3.39 9.49
C SER A 150 11.06 2.17 9.53
N PHE A 151 11.00 1.37 8.46
CA PHE A 151 10.23 0.13 8.46
C PHE A 151 10.79 -0.88 9.45
N LEU A 152 12.12 -1.09 9.47
CA LEU A 152 12.75 -1.99 10.44
C LEU A 152 12.47 -1.57 11.89
N SER A 153 12.52 -0.27 12.19
CA SER A 153 12.21 0.27 13.52
C SER A 153 10.76 -0.05 13.92
N SER A 154 9.80 0.09 12.99
CA SER A 154 8.39 -0.25 13.25
C SER A 154 8.15 -1.74 13.56
N LEU A 155 9.01 -2.62 13.03
CA LEU A 155 8.96 -4.07 13.32
C LEU A 155 9.55 -4.42 14.68
N GLU A 156 10.43 -3.60 15.24
CA GLU A 156 10.95 -3.78 16.61
C GLU A 156 9.91 -3.36 17.66
N GLU A 157 9.17 -2.29 17.39
CA GLU A 157 8.12 -1.78 18.28
C GLU A 157 6.85 -2.65 18.27
N SER A 158 6.53 -3.22 17.10
CA SER A 158 5.47 -4.21 16.98
C SER A 158 6.03 -5.54 17.46
N GLU A 159 5.70 -6.02 18.66
CA GLU A 159 6.02 -7.39 19.07
C GLU A 159 5.45 -8.36 18.01
N VAL A 160 6.28 -8.76 17.03
CA VAL A 160 5.86 -9.65 15.94
C VAL A 160 5.63 -11.02 16.55
N HIS A 161 4.44 -11.24 17.08
CA HIS A 161 3.99 -12.56 17.45
C HIS A 161 3.87 -13.36 16.16
N VAL A 162 4.79 -14.30 15.98
CA VAL A 162 4.68 -15.33 14.96
C VAL A 162 3.49 -16.21 15.35
N VAL A 163 2.30 -15.81 14.91
CA VAL A 163 1.11 -16.64 15.02
C VAL A 163 1.31 -17.77 14.01
N GLU A 164 1.71 -18.94 14.50
CA GLU A 164 1.62 -20.17 13.73
C GLU A 164 0.15 -20.47 13.42
N ARG A 165 -0.33 -19.99 12.27
CA ARG A 165 -1.29 -20.64 11.35
C ARG A 165 -2.03 -19.59 10.52
N GLU A 166 -1.91 -19.71 9.20
CA GLU A 166 -2.95 -20.36 8.40
C GLU A 166 -2.28 -21.00 7.19
N ARG A 167 -2.64 -22.25 6.90
CA ARG A 167 -2.28 -22.91 5.64
C ARG A 167 -2.87 -22.05 4.53
N ILE A 168 -2.02 -21.52 3.66
CA ILE A 168 -2.45 -20.95 2.40
C ILE A 168 -3.04 -22.13 1.62
N ASP A 169 -4.35 -22.07 1.38
CA ASP A 169 -5.07 -22.98 0.51
C ASP A 169 -4.56 -22.73 -0.92
N ASP A 170 -3.89 -23.72 -1.52
CA ASP A 170 -3.41 -23.72 -2.91
C ASP A 170 -4.60 -23.87 -3.89
N GLY A 171 -5.54 -22.94 -3.84
CA GLY A 171 -6.63 -22.79 -4.81
C GLY A 171 -6.25 -21.77 -5.88
N PRO A 172 -6.59 -21.98 -7.17
CA PRO A 172 -6.38 -20.98 -8.20
C PRO A 172 -7.49 -19.93 -8.09
N ALA A 173 -7.31 -18.95 -7.21
CA ALA A 173 -8.26 -17.86 -6.99
C ALA A 173 -7.50 -16.54 -6.90
N THR A 174 -7.52 -15.79 -8.01
CA THR A 174 -7.17 -14.35 -8.15
C THR A 174 -6.53 -13.70 -6.91
N ASP A 175 -5.20 -13.70 -6.89
CA ASP A 175 -4.26 -13.25 -5.83
C ASP A 175 -4.41 -11.80 -5.33
N ILE A 176 -5.43 -11.06 -5.75
CA ILE A 176 -5.51 -9.61 -5.50
C ILE A 176 -6.13 -9.32 -4.12
N ASP A 177 -7.07 -10.14 -3.64
CA ASP A 177 -7.73 -9.93 -2.33
C ASP A 177 -6.85 -10.39 -1.16
N THR A 178 -6.01 -11.42 -1.34
CA THR A 178 -5.06 -11.89 -0.31
C THR A 178 -3.87 -10.94 -0.15
N MET A 179 -3.60 -10.08 -1.13
CA MET A 179 -2.67 -8.95 -0.97
C MET A 179 -3.22 -7.84 -0.06
N VAL A 180 -4.46 -7.87 0.42
CA VAL A 180 -5.05 -6.77 1.21
C VAL A 180 -4.66 -6.84 2.70
N THR A 181 -4.17 -7.99 3.20
CA THR A 181 -3.74 -8.17 4.60
C THR A 181 -2.35 -8.82 4.68
N GLY A 182 -1.32 -8.15 4.16
CA GLY A 182 0.03 -8.71 4.11
C GLY A 182 0.73 -8.73 5.48
N SER A 183 1.25 -9.91 5.87
CA SER A 183 2.10 -10.06 7.07
C SER A 183 3.36 -9.18 6.95
N PRO A 184 3.86 -8.59 8.07
CA PRO A 184 5.09 -7.81 8.07
C PRO A 184 6.30 -8.56 7.46
N ILE A 185 6.32 -9.88 7.60
CA ILE A 185 7.34 -10.76 6.99
C ILE A 185 7.27 -10.73 5.47
N VAL A 186 6.06 -10.77 4.89
CA VAL A 186 5.85 -10.70 3.44
C VAL A 186 6.33 -9.36 2.89
N ASN A 187 6.00 -8.27 3.59
CA ASN A 187 6.44 -6.93 3.21
C ASN A 187 7.97 -6.84 3.23
N LEU A 188 8.62 -7.39 4.25
CA LEU A 188 10.08 -7.41 4.37
C LEU A 188 10.76 -8.19 3.24
N VAL A 189 10.23 -9.37 2.87
CA VAL A 189 10.72 -10.15 1.72
C VAL A 189 10.54 -9.35 0.42
N ASN A 190 9.38 -8.74 0.21
CA ASN A 190 9.13 -7.95 -0.98
C ASN A 190 10.10 -6.76 -1.10
N ILE A 191 10.34 -6.03 0.00
CA ILE A 191 11.35 -4.96 0.02
C ILE A 191 12.72 -5.51 -0.38
N ALA A 192 13.11 -6.67 0.18
CA ALA A 192 14.40 -7.27 -0.15
C ALA A 192 14.55 -7.57 -1.64
N LEU A 193 13.51 -8.17 -2.24
CA LEU A 193 13.51 -8.53 -3.65
C LEU A 193 13.45 -7.31 -4.56
N LEU A 194 12.60 -6.33 -4.26
CA LEU A 194 12.47 -5.11 -5.06
C LEU A 194 13.79 -4.31 -5.05
N THR A 195 14.43 -4.16 -3.89
CA THR A 195 15.73 -3.49 -3.80
C THR A 195 16.82 -4.28 -4.53
N ALA A 196 16.84 -5.61 -4.42
CA ALA A 196 17.78 -6.45 -5.14
C ALA A 196 17.62 -6.32 -6.66
N VAL A 197 16.39 -6.30 -7.18
CA VAL A 197 16.11 -6.10 -8.61
C VAL A 197 16.54 -4.71 -9.06
N ARG A 198 16.17 -3.67 -8.30
CA ARG A 198 16.55 -2.28 -8.59
C ARG A 198 18.06 -2.11 -8.67
N ASP A 199 18.79 -2.70 -7.75
CA ASP A 199 20.25 -2.60 -7.68
C ASP A 199 20.96 -3.59 -8.64
N GLY A 200 20.21 -4.38 -9.42
CA GLY A 200 20.76 -5.30 -10.41
C GLY A 200 21.47 -6.51 -9.79
N ALA A 201 21.03 -6.96 -8.62
CA ALA A 201 21.66 -8.05 -7.89
C ALA A 201 21.42 -9.41 -8.58
N SER A 202 22.46 -10.26 -8.59
CA SER A 202 22.38 -11.64 -9.10
C SER A 202 21.83 -12.62 -8.07
N ASP A 203 22.10 -12.36 -6.79
CA ASP A 203 21.76 -13.25 -5.67
C ASP A 203 21.27 -12.43 -4.48
N VAL A 204 20.24 -12.94 -3.79
CA VAL A 204 19.81 -12.47 -2.46
C VAL A 204 20.14 -13.55 -1.45
N HIS A 205 20.94 -13.19 -0.45
CA HIS A 205 21.39 -14.07 0.63
C HIS A 205 20.64 -13.74 1.92
N ILE A 206 20.03 -14.74 2.54
CA ILE A 206 19.37 -14.64 3.84
C ILE A 206 20.11 -15.54 4.81
N GLU A 207 20.84 -14.93 5.74
CA GLU A 207 21.82 -15.62 6.57
C GLU A 207 21.41 -15.57 8.05
N PRO A 208 21.38 -16.71 8.75
CA PRO A 208 21.18 -16.72 10.19
C PRO A 208 22.45 -16.18 10.88
N GLU A 209 22.28 -15.26 11.83
CA GLU A 209 23.32 -14.80 12.74
C GLU A 209 22.95 -15.17 14.20
N PRO A 210 23.93 -15.25 15.13
CA PRO A 210 23.66 -15.60 16.53
C PRO A 210 22.63 -14.70 17.24
N ARG A 211 22.41 -13.48 16.76
CA ARG A 211 21.48 -12.49 17.33
C ARG A 211 20.40 -12.02 16.35
N GLY A 212 20.18 -12.71 15.23
CA GLY A 212 19.16 -12.30 14.28
C GLY A 212 19.35 -12.85 12.88
N THR A 213 18.88 -12.10 11.89
CA THR A 213 19.06 -12.42 10.48
C THR A 213 19.85 -11.30 9.82
N ARG A 214 20.67 -11.65 8.84
CA ARG A 214 21.26 -10.68 7.92
C ARG A 214 20.78 -10.98 6.51
N ILE A 215 20.34 -9.93 5.81
CA ILE A 215 20.00 -10.01 4.39
C ILE A 215 21.06 -9.23 3.61
N ARG A 216 21.66 -9.90 2.64
CA ARG A 216 22.69 -9.37 1.75
C ARG A 216 22.28 -9.62 0.31
N TYR A 217 22.86 -8.87 -0.61
CA TYR A 217 22.73 -9.15 -2.03
C TYR A 217 24.09 -9.07 -2.73
N ARG A 218 24.20 -9.72 -3.88
CA ARG A 218 25.39 -9.67 -4.73
C ARG A 218 25.14 -8.79 -5.94
N VAL A 219 25.89 -7.70 -6.06
CA VAL A 219 25.88 -6.81 -7.24
C VAL A 219 27.30 -6.76 -7.80
N ASP A 220 27.45 -7.00 -9.09
CA ASP A 220 28.74 -7.04 -9.79
C ASP A 220 29.79 -7.94 -9.12
N GLY A 221 29.34 -9.07 -8.57
CA GLY A 221 30.20 -10.04 -7.88
C GLY A 221 30.57 -9.68 -6.44
N MET A 222 30.20 -8.48 -5.96
CA MET A 222 30.45 -8.05 -4.57
C MET A 222 29.21 -8.23 -3.71
N LEU A 223 29.40 -8.83 -2.52
CA LEU A 223 28.39 -8.92 -1.48
C LEU A 223 28.22 -7.56 -0.78
N ARG A 224 26.99 -7.06 -0.70
CA ARG A 224 26.62 -5.86 0.03
C ARG A 224 25.53 -6.18 1.05
N ASP A 225 25.63 -5.55 2.22
CA ASP A 225 24.59 -5.65 3.24
C ASP A 225 23.37 -4.83 2.80
N LEU A 226 22.19 -5.46 2.81
CA LEU A 226 20.93 -4.77 2.55
C LEU A 226 20.30 -4.32 3.87
N MET A 227 20.04 -5.25 4.78
CA MET A 227 19.36 -4.98 6.04
C MET A 227 19.61 -6.07 7.08
N LYS A 228 19.32 -5.74 8.35
CA LYS A 228 19.37 -6.66 9.48
C LYS A 228 18.01 -6.68 10.17
N PRO A 229 17.14 -7.64 9.81
CA PRO A 229 15.85 -7.76 10.45
C PRO A 229 15.99 -8.11 11.95
N PRO A 230 14.99 -7.75 12.78
CA PRO A 230 14.98 -8.09 14.20
C PRO A 230 15.15 -9.59 14.48
N ALA A 231 15.52 -9.92 15.72
CA ALA A 231 15.62 -11.33 16.13
C ALA A 231 14.24 -12.02 16.10
N GLY A 232 14.22 -13.34 15.89
CA GLY A 232 13.00 -14.15 15.97
C GLY A 232 12.21 -14.32 14.67
N ILE A 233 12.52 -13.58 13.60
CA ILE A 233 11.80 -13.68 12.32
C ILE A 233 12.52 -14.50 11.23
N HIS A 234 13.69 -15.06 11.52
CA HIS A 234 14.49 -15.82 10.53
C HIS A 234 13.70 -16.98 9.90
N ALA A 235 13.12 -17.84 10.74
CA ALA A 235 12.39 -19.02 10.26
C ALA A 235 11.16 -18.64 9.43
N ALA A 236 10.50 -17.54 9.79
CA ALA A 236 9.34 -17.05 9.07
C ALA A 236 9.72 -16.44 7.71
N LEU A 237 10.87 -15.75 7.62
CA LEU A 237 11.43 -15.29 6.35
C LEU A 237 11.75 -16.46 5.42
N VAL A 238 12.44 -17.48 5.93
CA VAL A 238 12.78 -18.69 5.14
C VAL A 238 11.52 -19.42 4.69
N SER A 239 10.51 -19.54 5.54
CA SER A 239 9.24 -20.21 5.18
C SER A 239 8.44 -19.50 4.09
N ARG A 240 8.72 -18.21 3.81
CA ARG A 240 7.95 -17.43 2.83
C ARG A 240 8.50 -17.53 1.41
N ILE A 241 9.77 -17.95 1.26
CA ILE A 241 10.49 -18.04 -0.01
C ILE A 241 10.38 -19.46 -0.57
#